data_AF-A0A1F9DNY0-F1
#
_entry.id   AF-A0A1F9DNY0-F1
#
_cell.length_a   1.000
_cell.length_b   1.000
_cell.length_c   1.000
_cell.angle_alpha   90.00
_cell.angle_beta   90.00
_cell.angle_gamma   90.00
#
_symmetry.space_group_name_H-M   'P 1'
#
loop_
_entity.id
_entity.type
_entity.pdbx_description
1 polymer ?
#
loop_
_entity_poly.entity_id
_entity_poly.type
_entity_poly.pdbx_seq_one_letter_code
_entity_poly.pdbx_strand_id
1 'polypeptide(L)' 'MKQKVLCSLLFVPLLLLFLLFPSRGEAKKKIDLVGRETLNFTLPSTHERIINYAEEYYGKHHLIITFFPAAFTPI' A
#
# COMPACT_ATOMS: atom_id res chain seq x y z
N MET A 1 -14.79 50.95 -13.37
CA MET A 1 -14.97 49.96 -12.28
C MET A 1 -15.84 48.75 -12.66
N LYS A 2 -16.79 48.84 -13.60
CA LYS A 2 -17.72 47.73 -13.94
C LYS A 2 -17.07 46.48 -14.58
N GLN A 3 -16.01 46.64 -15.39
CA GLN A 3 -15.32 45.51 -16.04
C GLN A 3 -14.52 44.62 -15.08
N LYS A 4 -13.89 45.19 -14.04
CA LYS A 4 -13.13 44.43 -13.04
C LYS A 4 -14.04 43.54 -12.20
N VAL A 5 -15.24 44.04 -11.89
CA VAL A 5 -16.27 43.28 -11.15
C VAL A 5 -16.81 42.14 -12.02
N LEU A 6 -17.03 42.38 -13.32
CA LEU A 6 -17.52 41.36 -14.25
C LEU A 6 -16.50 40.22 -14.46
N CYS A 7 -15.21 40.54 -14.61
CA CYS A 7 -14.15 39.54 -14.68
C CYS A 7 -14.02 38.75 -13.37
N SER A 8 -14.10 39.43 -12.21
CA SER A 8 -14.05 38.78 -10.91
C SER A 8 -15.25 37.84 -10.69
N LEU A 9 -16.43 38.21 -11.16
CA LEU A 9 -17.65 37.40 -11.04
C LEU A 9 -17.62 36.14 -11.90
N LEU A 10 -16.89 36.16 -13.03
CA LEU A 10 -16.70 35.01 -13.91
C LEU A 10 -15.56 34.09 -13.45
N PHE A 11 -14.57 34.63 -12.74
CA PHE A 11 -13.40 33.87 -12.27
C PHE A 11 -13.75 32.92 -11.12
N VAL A 12 -14.62 33.35 -10.20
CA VAL A 12 -15.05 32.55 -9.05
C VAL A 12 -15.79 31.26 -9.44
N PRO A 13 -16.80 31.27 -10.34
CA PRO A 13 -17.47 30.04 -10.76
C PRO A 13 -16.55 29.14 -11.59
N LEU A 14 -15.61 29.71 -12.35
CA LEU A 14 -14.61 28.93 -13.09
C LEU A 14 -13.64 28.21 -12.15
N LEU A 15 -13.19 28.89 -11.08
CA LEU A 15 -12.35 28.31 -10.04
C LEU A 15 -13.10 27.20 -9.29
N LEU A 16 -14.36 27.42 -8.95
CA LEU A 16 -15.23 26.41 -8.33
C LEU A 16 -15.42 25.21 -9.25
N LEU A 17 -15.63 25.42 -10.56
CA LEU A 17 -15.72 24.34 -11.54
C LEU A 17 -14.40 23.54 -11.63
N PHE A 18 -13.26 24.22 -11.50
CA PHE A 18 -11.94 23.58 -11.49
C PHE A 18 -11.71 22.76 -10.21
N LEU A 19 -12.19 23.24 -9.05
CA LEU A 19 -12.14 22.52 -7.77
C LEU A 19 -13.13 21.36 -7.69
N LEU A 20 -14.19 21.38 -8.49
CA LEU A 20 -15.17 20.30 -8.61
C LEU A 20 -14.70 19.16 -9.52
N PHE A 21 -13.53 19.26 -10.17
CA PHE A 21 -12.91 18.08 -10.74
C PHE A 21 -12.60 17.14 -9.58
N PRO A 22 -13.30 16.00 -9.45
CA PRO A 22 -12.96 15.05 -8.42
C PRO A 22 -11.52 14.65 -8.73
N SER A 23 -10.62 14.83 -7.76
CA SER A 23 -9.39 14.06 -7.77
C SER A 23 -9.86 12.62 -7.89
N ARG A 24 -9.71 12.02 -9.06
CA ARG A 24 -9.80 10.57 -9.23
C ARG A 24 -8.59 9.99 -8.51
N GLY A 25 -8.58 10.14 -7.19
CA GLY A 25 -7.81 9.30 -6.31
C GLY A 25 -8.40 7.93 -6.53
N GLU A 26 -7.80 7.21 -7.46
CA GLU A 26 -8.10 5.84 -7.75
C GLU A 26 -7.99 5.11 -6.41
N ALA A 27 -9.13 4.75 -5.81
CA ALA A 27 -9.15 3.88 -4.66
C ALA A 27 -8.53 2.58 -5.15
N LYS A 28 -7.25 2.37 -4.81
CA LYS A 28 -6.46 1.20 -5.23
C LYS A 28 -7.35 -0.02 -5.04
N LYS A 29 -7.73 -0.65 -6.15
CA LYS A 29 -8.58 -1.85 -6.15
C LYS A 29 -8.05 -2.77 -5.07
N LYS A 30 -8.91 -3.15 -4.11
CA LYS A 30 -8.51 -3.99 -2.97
C LYS A 30 -7.97 -5.29 -3.56
N ILE A 31 -6.65 -5.42 -3.63
CA ILE A 31 -6.00 -6.62 -4.10
C ILE A 31 -6.29 -7.65 -3.01
N ASP A 32 -7.05 -8.68 -3.33
CA ASP A 32 -7.28 -9.75 -2.37
C ASP A 32 -5.97 -10.51 -2.18
N LEU A 33 -5.34 -10.31 -1.01
CA LEU A 33 -4.07 -10.90 -0.65
C LEU A 33 -4.25 -12.29 -0.02
N VAL A 34 -5.48 -12.64 0.38
CA VAL A 34 -5.80 -13.91 1.03
C VAL A 34 -5.93 -15.01 -0.03
N GLY A 35 -5.37 -16.19 0.25
CA GLY A 35 -5.43 -17.33 -0.67
C GLY A 35 -4.44 -17.25 -1.84
N ARG A 36 -3.62 -16.21 -1.92
CA ARG A 36 -2.49 -16.15 -2.87
C ARG A 36 -1.33 -16.99 -2.36
N GLU A 37 -0.59 -17.55 -3.30
CA GLU A 37 0.69 -18.18 -2.99
C GLU A 37 1.63 -17.15 -2.37
N THR A 38 2.29 -17.54 -1.28
CA THR A 38 3.32 -16.71 -0.66
C THR A 38 4.57 -16.68 -1.54
N LEU A 39 5.38 -15.63 -1.39
CA LEU A 39 6.68 -15.59 -2.06
C LEU A 39 7.56 -16.77 -1.62
N ASN A 40 8.31 -17.30 -2.57
CA ASN A 40 9.35 -18.27 -2.31
C ASN A 40 10.62 -17.50 -1.92
N PHE A 41 11.09 -17.67 -0.70
CA PHE A 41 12.30 -17.03 -0.21
C PHE A 41 13.18 -18.02 0.55
N THR A 42 14.46 -17.66 0.58
CA THR A 42 15.52 -18.44 1.20
C THR A 42 16.19 -17.55 2.23
N LEU A 43 16.20 -17.97 3.50
CA LEU A 43 16.77 -17.16 4.59
C LEU A 43 17.75 -17.97 5.44
N PRO A 44 18.80 -17.33 5.97
CA PRO A 44 19.58 -17.91 7.05
C PRO A 44 18.71 -18.03 8.30
N SER A 45 18.93 -19.10 9.06
CA SER A 45 18.22 -19.35 10.31
C SER A 45 19.17 -19.44 11.50
N THR A 46 18.61 -19.35 12.70
CA THR A 46 19.32 -19.59 13.96
C THR A 46 19.79 -21.04 14.13
N HIS A 47 19.33 -21.97 13.28
CA HIS A 47 19.73 -23.38 13.30
C HIS A 47 20.97 -23.65 12.43
N GLU A 48 21.80 -22.63 12.21
CA GLU A 48 23.04 -22.71 11.41
C GLU A 48 22.85 -23.28 9.99
N ARG A 49 21.62 -23.19 9.46
CA ARG A 49 21.28 -23.65 8.12
C ARG A 49 20.43 -22.64 7.38
N ILE A 50 20.50 -22.73 6.06
CA ILE A 50 19.61 -22.02 5.16
C ILE A 50 18.26 -22.75 5.14
N ILE A 51 17.17 -21.99 5.13
CA ILE A 51 15.81 -22.50 5.01
C ILE A 51 15.23 -22.05 3.67
N ASN A 52 14.72 -23.00 2.88
CA ASN A 52 13.89 -22.74 1.70
C ASN A 52 12.42 -22.87 2.08
N TYR A 53 11.73 -21.73 2.19
CA TYR A 53 10.37 -21.72 2.73
C TYR A 53 9.36 -22.43 1.85
N ALA A 54 9.48 -22.29 0.54
CA ALA A 54 8.56 -22.89 -0.42
C ALA A 54 8.71 -24.41 -0.43
N GLU A 55 9.93 -24.88 -0.54
CA GLU A 55 10.22 -26.30 -0.66
C GLU A 55 9.97 -27.05 0.65
N GLU A 56 10.29 -26.45 1.79
CA GLU A 56 10.22 -27.12 3.09
C GLU A 56 8.83 -27.04 3.74
N TYR A 57 8.08 -25.95 3.53
CA TYR A 57 6.84 -25.69 4.30
C TYR A 57 5.58 -25.55 3.45
N TYR A 58 5.66 -25.07 2.21
CA TYR A 58 4.47 -24.84 1.39
C TYR A 58 3.70 -26.13 1.13
N GLY A 59 2.39 -26.14 1.43
CA GLY A 59 1.52 -27.30 1.29
C GLY A 59 1.78 -28.47 2.26
N LYS A 60 2.84 -28.39 3.07
CA LYS A 60 3.23 -29.44 4.04
C LYS A 60 2.86 -29.07 5.48
N HIS A 61 2.90 -27.78 5.81
CA HIS A 61 2.68 -27.27 7.16
C HIS A 61 1.83 -26.01 7.16
N HIS A 62 1.12 -25.74 8.26
CA HIS A 62 0.57 -24.42 8.55
C HIS A 62 1.69 -23.55 9.14
N LEU A 63 2.05 -22.47 8.44
CA LEU A 63 3.17 -21.61 8.80
C LEU A 63 2.69 -20.24 9.26
N ILE A 64 3.22 -19.77 10.38
CA ILE A 64 3.03 -18.40 10.88
C ILE A 64 4.40 -17.71 10.86
N ILE A 65 4.49 -16.61 10.11
CA ILE A 65 5.71 -15.78 10.03
C ILE A 65 5.42 -14.44 10.68
N THR A 66 6.31 -14.00 11.57
CA THR A 66 6.21 -12.71 12.25
C THR A 66 7.51 -11.93 12.09
N PHE A 67 7.42 -10.62 12.18
CA PHE A 67 8.56 -9.71 12.06
C PHE A 67 8.54 -8.75 13.25
N PHE A 68 9.73 -8.39 13.73
CA PHE A 68 9.92 -7.37 14.76
C PHE A 68 10.99 -6.37 14.28
N PRO A 69 10.95 -5.09 14.72
CA PRO A 69 11.81 -4.05 14.14
C PRO A 69 13.30 -4.28 14.33
N ALA A 70 13.70 -4.71 15.53
CA ALA A 70 15.10 -4.92 15.90
C ALA A 70 15.23 -5.90 17.07
N ALA A 71 16.36 -6.60 17.13
CA ALA A 71 16.70 -7.41 18.29
C ALA A 71 17.06 -6.52 19.49
N PHE A 72 16.83 -7.03 20.71
CA PHE A 72 17.19 -6.37 21.97
C PHE A 72 16.52 -5.03 22.24
N THR A 73 15.36 -4.76 21.64
CA THR A 73 14.54 -3.57 21.92
C THR A 73 13.28 -3.96 22.71
N PRO A 74 12.82 -3.15 23.68
CA PRO A 74 11.51 -3.34 24.29
C PRO A 74 10.40 -3.23 23.24
N ILE A 75 9.26 -3.86 23.54
CA ILE A 75 8.04 -3.83 22.72
C ILE A 75 7.29 -2.52 22.98
#